data_AF-A0A2T9ZYK2-F1
#
_entry.id   AF-A0A2T9ZYK2-F1
#
_cell.length_a   1.000
_cell.length_b   1.000
_cell.length_c   1.000
_cell.angle_alpha   90.00
_cell.angle_beta   90.00
_cell.angle_gamma   90.00
#
_symmetry.space_group_name_H-M   'P 1'
#
loop_
_entity.id
_entity.type
_entity.pdbx_description
1 polymer ?
#
loop_
_entity_poly.entity_id
_entity_poly.type
_entity_poly.pdbx_seq_one_letter_code
_entity_poly.pdbx_strand_id
1 'polypeptide(L)'
;DIFNQLVELEACGVQIKSDNDLMRTCGECLQEALELGKLVRHRNGSAGIDELWGEPFKAFVMSIEDFYQSRYVKIAMTMRNIDEVAEHMIGCVRSNQGSEEMETLIRHYACMARRKCEILRTDPDIFDAWVEFVVAGEAITGYTAGQAEVETGKGILDEFDARYMLVRGVELIADITRARTSMPSSTEEYLGLCEQFQRRKA
;
A
#
# COMPACT_ATOMS: atom_id res chain seq x y z
N ASP A 1 25.54 -20.59 -5.95
CA ASP A 1 25.46 -19.19 -5.49
C ASP A 1 26.38 -19.05 -4.28
N ILE A 2 27.03 -17.90 -4.14
CA ILE A 2 28.03 -17.60 -3.11
C ILE A 2 27.44 -17.73 -1.70
N PHE A 3 26.15 -17.40 -1.52
CA PHE A 3 25.43 -17.58 -0.25
C PHE A 3 25.23 -19.06 0.10
N ASN A 4 24.81 -19.89 -0.87
CA ASN A 4 24.67 -21.34 -0.62
C ASN A 4 26.00 -21.99 -0.26
N GLN A 5 27.10 -21.58 -0.90
CA GLN A 5 28.43 -22.09 -0.58
C GLN A 5 28.88 -21.71 0.84
N LEU A 6 28.60 -20.48 1.29
CA LEU A 6 28.86 -20.07 2.67
C LEU A 6 28.10 -20.94 3.68
N VAL A 7 26.80 -21.13 3.46
CA VAL A 7 25.93 -21.95 4.34
C VAL A 7 26.39 -23.42 4.34
N GLU A 8 26.74 -23.98 3.19
CA GLU A 8 27.25 -25.35 3.07
C GLU A 8 28.59 -25.53 3.80
N LEU A 9 29.49 -24.54 3.73
CA LEU A 9 30.77 -24.58 4.43
C LEU A 9 30.59 -24.52 5.95
N GLU A 10 29.73 -23.64 6.46
CA GLU A 10 29.40 -23.60 7.90
C GLU A 10 28.70 -24.88 8.36
N ALA A 11 27.78 -25.43 7.55
CA ALA A 11 27.12 -26.70 7.84
C ALA A 11 28.11 -27.89 7.88
N CYS A 12 29.20 -27.82 7.10
CA CYS A 12 30.32 -28.76 7.16
C CYS A 12 31.27 -28.53 8.36
N GLY A 13 30.98 -27.55 9.23
CA GLY A 13 31.78 -27.22 10.41
C GLY A 13 32.95 -26.28 10.15
N VAL A 14 33.05 -25.68 8.97
CA VAL A 14 34.09 -24.68 8.66
C VAL A 14 33.70 -23.36 9.32
N GLN A 15 34.51 -22.87 10.26
CA GLN A 15 34.31 -21.54 10.83
C GLN A 15 34.76 -20.45 9.85
N ILE A 16 33.80 -19.65 9.41
CA ILE A 16 34.06 -18.51 8.52
C ILE A 16 34.11 -17.25 9.38
N LYS A 17 35.30 -16.66 9.48
CA LYS A 17 35.47 -15.40 10.21
C LYS A 17 34.87 -14.25 9.40
N SER A 18 34.44 -13.20 10.09
CA SER A 18 33.91 -11.98 9.49
C SER A 18 34.91 -11.21 8.63
N ASP A 19 36.21 -11.44 8.80
CA ASP A 19 37.29 -10.90 7.97
C ASP A 19 37.63 -11.77 6.75
N ASN A 20 36.92 -12.89 6.53
CA ASN A 20 37.12 -13.75 5.38
C ASN A 20 36.77 -13.03 4.07
N ASP A 21 37.60 -13.18 3.04
CA ASP A 21 37.39 -12.53 1.73
C ASP A 21 36.04 -12.90 1.11
N LEU A 22 35.57 -14.14 1.29
CA LEU A 22 34.26 -14.60 0.81
C LEU A 22 33.12 -13.83 1.49
N MET A 23 33.23 -13.57 2.80
CA MET A 23 32.25 -12.76 3.54
C MET A 23 32.25 -11.30 3.10
N ARG A 24 33.43 -10.73 2.80
CA ARG A 24 33.52 -9.35 2.26
C ARG A 24 32.87 -9.24 0.90
N THR A 25 33.17 -10.16 -0.03
CA THR A 25 32.57 -10.18 -1.36
C THR A 25 31.05 -10.36 -1.29
N CYS A 26 30.54 -11.21 -0.39
CA CYS A 26 29.10 -11.30 -0.15
C CYS A 26 28.51 -9.98 0.34
N GLY A 27 29.18 -9.29 1.27
CA GLY A 27 28.77 -7.97 1.74
C GLY A 27 28.72 -6.93 0.61
N GLU A 28 29.72 -6.91 -0.27
CA GLU A 28 29.77 -6.04 -1.45
C GLU A 28 28.61 -6.32 -2.41
N CYS A 29 28.32 -7.59 -2.72
CA CYS A 29 27.18 -7.97 -3.56
C CYS A 29 25.84 -7.55 -2.94
N LEU A 30 25.66 -7.67 -1.62
CA LEU A 30 24.45 -7.22 -0.94
C LEU A 30 24.31 -5.70 -0.98
N GLN A 31 25.39 -4.96 -0.78
CA GLN A 31 25.39 -3.49 -0.87
C GLN A 31 25.04 -3.02 -2.29
N GLU A 32 25.63 -3.63 -3.31
CA GLU A 32 25.30 -3.33 -4.71
C GLU A 32 23.82 -3.63 -5.00
N ALA A 33 23.32 -4.78 -4.56
CA ALA A 33 21.91 -5.14 -4.71
C ALA A 33 20.97 -4.15 -3.99
N LEU A 34 21.34 -3.66 -2.79
CA LEU A 34 20.58 -2.64 -2.07
C LEU A 34 20.55 -1.30 -2.83
N GLU A 35 21.67 -0.87 -3.42
CA GLU A 35 21.72 0.35 -4.21
C GLU A 35 20.88 0.23 -5.49
N LEU A 36 20.98 -0.90 -6.20
CA LEU A 36 20.15 -1.17 -7.37
C LEU A 36 18.67 -1.29 -7.00
N GLY A 37 18.36 -1.84 -5.83
CA GLY A 37 17.00 -1.97 -5.30
C GLY A 37 16.26 -0.63 -5.17
N LYS A 38 16.98 0.48 -4.92
CA LYS A 38 16.41 1.83 -4.87
C LYS A 38 15.81 2.29 -6.20
N LEU A 39 16.24 1.69 -7.32
CA LEU A 39 15.70 1.99 -8.65
C LEU A 39 14.42 1.23 -8.96
N VAL A 40 14.04 0.24 -8.13
CA VAL A 40 12.86 -0.58 -8.36
C VAL A 40 11.61 0.19 -7.97
N ARG A 41 10.75 0.40 -8.97
CA ARG A 41 9.45 1.05 -8.79
C ARG A 41 8.42 0.10 -8.20
N HIS A 42 7.43 0.69 -7.54
CA HIS A 42 6.24 -0.06 -7.16
C HIS A 42 5.48 -0.54 -8.41
N ARG A 43 4.67 -1.60 -8.27
CA ARG A 43 3.97 -2.24 -9.41
C ARG A 43 3.06 -1.30 -10.18
N ASN A 44 2.49 -0.30 -9.51
CA ASN A 44 1.66 0.74 -10.12
C ASN A 44 2.48 1.82 -10.87
N GLY A 45 3.82 1.72 -10.90
CA GLY A 45 4.73 2.67 -11.54
C GLY A 45 5.19 3.83 -10.66
N SER A 46 4.71 3.92 -9.42
CA SER A 46 5.09 4.97 -8.46
C SER A 46 6.52 4.80 -7.92
N ALA A 47 6.93 5.72 -7.06
CA ALA A 47 8.18 5.62 -6.31
C ALA A 47 8.30 4.25 -5.62
N GLY A 48 9.52 3.72 -5.59
CA GLY A 48 9.84 2.49 -4.87
C GLY A 48 9.60 2.63 -3.38
N ILE A 49 9.31 1.51 -2.73
CA ILE A 49 9.11 1.40 -1.29
C ILE A 49 10.18 0.49 -0.70
N ASP A 50 10.58 0.75 0.55
CA ASP A 50 11.63 -0.01 1.25
C ASP A 50 11.28 -1.50 1.36
N GLU A 51 9.98 -1.81 1.45
CA GLU A 51 9.40 -3.14 1.56
C GLU A 51 9.73 -4.06 0.37
N LEU A 52 10.07 -3.51 -0.81
CA LEU A 52 10.38 -4.31 -1.99
C LEU A 52 11.80 -4.90 -1.93
N TRP A 53 12.76 -4.16 -1.39
CA TRP A 53 14.18 -4.53 -1.48
C TRP A 53 15.02 -4.26 -0.24
N GLY A 54 14.69 -3.29 0.61
CA GLY A 54 15.49 -2.97 1.80
C GLY A 54 15.00 -3.68 3.07
N GLU A 55 13.70 -3.62 3.35
CA GLU A 55 13.11 -4.18 4.57
C GLU A 55 13.34 -5.70 4.72
N PRO A 56 13.26 -6.54 3.67
CA PRO A 56 13.54 -7.97 3.82
C PRO A 56 14.92 -8.27 4.41
N PHE A 57 15.93 -7.42 4.18
CA PHE A 57 17.27 -7.60 4.75
C PHE A 57 17.33 -7.31 6.25
N LYS A 58 16.43 -6.49 6.79
CA LYS A 58 16.40 -6.16 8.22
C LYS A 58 16.17 -7.39 9.10
N ALA A 59 15.45 -8.40 8.60
CA ALA A 59 15.24 -9.67 9.29
C ALA A 59 16.54 -10.45 9.57
N PHE A 60 17.60 -10.19 8.80
CA PHE A 60 18.90 -10.86 8.96
C PHE A 60 19.92 -10.05 9.75
N VAL A 61 19.67 -8.75 9.96
CA VAL A 61 20.64 -7.82 10.57
C VAL A 61 20.16 -7.27 11.92
N MET A 62 18.86 -7.33 12.19
CA MET A 62 18.25 -6.85 13.43
C MET A 62 17.91 -8.00 14.38
N SER A 63 17.80 -7.68 15.68
CA SER A 63 17.21 -8.61 16.62
C SER A 63 15.74 -8.88 16.26
N ILE A 64 15.22 -10.04 16.66
CA ILE A 64 13.80 -10.38 16.46
C ILE A 64 12.90 -9.33 17.13
N GLU A 65 13.27 -8.86 18.33
CA GLU A 65 12.52 -7.86 19.07
C GLU A 65 12.44 -6.53 18.32
N ASP A 66 13.58 -5.98 17.89
CA ASP A 66 13.63 -4.71 17.15
C ASP A 66 12.89 -4.82 15.80
N PHE A 67 13.00 -5.98 15.14
CA PHE A 67 12.29 -6.25 13.92
C PHE A 67 10.78 -6.15 14.13
N TYR A 68 10.22 -6.85 15.13
CA TYR A 68 8.78 -6.79 15.40
C TYR A 68 8.32 -5.40 15.86
N GLN A 69 9.09 -4.70 16.69
CA GLN A 69 8.80 -3.32 17.09
C GLN A 69 8.66 -2.42 15.85
N SER A 70 9.60 -2.50 14.90
CA SER A 70 9.54 -1.72 13.67
C SER A 70 8.32 -2.06 12.80
N ARG A 71 7.95 -3.34 12.73
CA ARG A 71 6.81 -3.82 11.95
C ARG A 71 5.48 -3.33 12.51
N TYR A 72 5.30 -3.30 13.83
CA TYR A 72 4.09 -2.76 14.44
C TYR A 72 3.90 -1.27 14.14
N VAL A 73 4.96 -0.48 14.24
CA VAL A 73 4.92 0.95 13.88
C VAL A 73 4.53 1.15 12.42
N LYS A 74 5.13 0.37 11.51
CA LYS A 74 4.80 0.45 10.07
C LYS A 74 3.36 0.07 9.76
N ILE A 75 2.80 -0.96 10.42
CA ILE A 75 1.39 -1.33 10.24
C ILE A 75 0.49 -0.19 10.71
N ALA A 76 0.77 0.43 11.87
CA ALA A 76 0.02 1.58 12.36
C ALA A 76 0.10 2.78 11.39
N MET A 77 1.28 3.06 10.84
CA MET A 77 1.45 4.11 9.82
C MET A 77 0.67 3.79 8.53
N THR A 78 0.64 2.52 8.12
CA THR A 78 -0.13 2.04 6.96
C THR A 78 -1.62 2.30 7.17
N MET A 79 -2.16 1.91 8.33
CA MET A 79 -3.58 2.13 8.66
C MET A 79 -3.94 3.61 8.70
N ARG A 80 -3.07 4.44 9.30
CA ARG A 80 -3.25 5.89 9.30
C ARG A 80 -3.29 6.46 7.88
N ASN A 81 -2.42 5.97 6.99
CA ASN A 81 -2.39 6.42 5.61
C ASN A 81 -3.64 5.99 4.83
N ILE A 82 -4.18 4.80 5.08
CA ILE A 82 -5.49 4.36 4.56
C ILE A 82 -6.61 5.34 5.00
N ASP A 83 -6.62 5.68 6.29
CA ASP A 83 -7.64 6.55 6.87
C ASP A 83 -7.57 7.98 6.31
N GLU A 84 -6.37 8.49 6.11
CA GLU A 84 -6.12 9.79 5.49
C GLU A 84 -6.69 9.85 4.07
N VAL A 85 -6.37 8.86 3.23
CA VAL A 85 -6.89 8.79 1.85
C VAL A 85 -8.42 8.71 1.85
N ALA A 86 -9.00 7.86 2.72
CA ALA A 86 -10.44 7.70 2.83
C ALA A 86 -11.16 8.98 3.29
N GLU A 87 -10.62 9.72 4.26
CA GLU A 87 -11.25 10.96 4.71
C GLU A 87 -11.18 12.07 3.65
N HIS A 88 -10.12 12.10 2.83
CA HIS A 88 -10.06 13.02 1.68
C HIS A 88 -11.06 12.66 0.56
N MET A 89 -11.26 11.36 0.29
CA MET A 89 -12.34 10.90 -0.59
C MET A 89 -13.70 11.40 -0.09
N ILE A 90 -13.98 11.21 1.21
CA ILE A 90 -15.22 11.64 1.85
C ILE A 90 -15.39 13.17 1.78
N GLY A 91 -14.31 13.92 2.03
CA GLY A 91 -14.31 15.37 1.88
C GLY A 91 -14.71 15.82 0.47
N CYS A 92 -14.23 15.13 -0.57
CA CYS A 92 -14.61 15.42 -1.95
C CYS A 92 -16.08 15.10 -2.24
N VAL A 93 -16.59 13.97 -1.71
CA VAL A 93 -17.98 13.54 -1.85
C VAL A 93 -18.92 14.56 -1.19
N ARG A 94 -18.61 14.98 0.04
CA ARG A 94 -19.37 16.00 0.80
C ARG A 94 -19.46 17.33 0.06
N SER A 95 -18.33 17.84 -0.43
CA SER A 95 -18.28 19.11 -1.17
C SER A 95 -19.13 19.08 -2.46
N ASN A 96 -19.37 17.91 -3.03
CA ASN A 96 -20.15 17.75 -4.26
C ASN A 96 -21.64 17.43 -4.01
N GLN A 97 -22.14 17.58 -2.78
CA GLN A 97 -23.47 17.12 -2.38
C GLN A 97 -23.68 15.62 -2.67
N GLY A 98 -22.62 14.81 -2.53
CA GLY A 98 -22.69 13.37 -2.67
C GLY A 98 -23.54 12.74 -1.58
N SER A 99 -23.99 11.50 -1.82
CA SER A 99 -24.86 10.78 -0.90
C SER A 99 -24.12 10.31 0.36
N GLU A 100 -24.85 10.29 1.47
CA GLU A 100 -24.41 9.67 2.75
C GLU A 100 -24.07 8.17 2.55
N GLU A 101 -24.68 7.53 1.56
CA GLU A 101 -24.39 6.16 1.14
C GLU A 101 -22.94 6.01 0.65
N MET A 102 -22.45 6.91 -0.21
CA MET A 102 -21.06 6.86 -0.70
C MET A 102 -20.05 7.06 0.45
N GLU A 103 -20.33 7.95 1.39
CA GLU A 103 -19.47 8.08 2.58
C GLU A 103 -19.39 6.77 3.37
N THR A 104 -20.53 6.09 3.52
CA THR A 104 -20.62 4.80 4.22
C THR A 104 -19.79 3.73 3.49
N LEU A 105 -19.87 3.67 2.16
CA LEU A 105 -19.06 2.77 1.35
C LEU A 105 -17.56 3.02 1.52
N ILE A 106 -17.13 4.30 1.49
CA ILE A 106 -15.72 4.66 1.66
C ILE A 106 -15.21 4.28 3.06
N ARG A 107 -15.98 4.57 4.12
CA ARG A 107 -15.61 4.18 5.50
C ARG A 107 -15.54 2.66 5.66
N HIS A 108 -16.47 1.94 5.04
CA HIS A 108 -16.47 0.48 5.05
C HIS A 108 -15.23 -0.08 4.33
N TYR A 109 -14.90 0.44 3.15
CA TYR A 109 -13.71 0.03 2.41
C TYR A 109 -12.41 0.27 3.20
N ALA A 110 -12.26 1.45 3.81
CA ALA A 110 -11.12 1.74 4.69
C ALA A 110 -11.03 0.76 5.87
N CYS A 111 -12.17 0.40 6.47
CA CYS A 111 -12.23 -0.60 7.53
C CYS A 111 -11.73 -1.98 7.06
N MET A 112 -12.19 -2.44 5.90
CA MET A 112 -11.78 -3.74 5.33
C MET A 112 -10.30 -3.74 4.92
N ALA A 113 -9.81 -2.61 4.40
CA ALA A 113 -8.40 -2.40 4.09
C ALA A 113 -7.52 -2.54 5.34
N ARG A 114 -7.89 -1.91 6.47
CA ARG A 114 -7.18 -2.06 7.74
C ARG A 114 -7.20 -3.52 8.24
N ARG A 115 -8.37 -4.17 8.24
CA ARG A 115 -8.49 -5.60 8.59
C ARG A 115 -7.56 -6.47 7.73
N LYS A 116 -7.50 -6.20 6.43
CA LYS A 116 -6.64 -6.93 5.49
C LYS A 116 -5.14 -6.74 5.77
N CYS A 117 -4.72 -5.58 6.28
CA CYS A 117 -3.34 -5.32 6.69
C CYS A 117 -2.89 -6.21 7.85
N GLU A 118 -3.81 -6.58 8.75
CA GLU A 118 -3.52 -7.40 9.93
C GLU A 118 -3.45 -8.90 9.62
N ILE A 119 -4.20 -9.38 8.62
CA ILE A 119 -4.37 -10.82 8.35
C ILE A 119 -3.30 -11.37 7.40
N LEU A 120 -2.39 -12.21 7.88
CA LEU A 120 -1.33 -12.86 7.09
C LEU A 120 -1.92 -13.81 6.02
N ARG A 121 -1.12 -14.14 5.00
CA ARG A 121 -1.53 -15.11 3.97
C ARG A 121 -1.78 -16.52 4.52
N THR A 122 -1.20 -16.83 5.67
CA THR A 122 -1.32 -18.11 6.36
C THR A 122 -2.48 -18.15 7.35
N ASP A 123 -3.13 -17.01 7.64
CA ASP A 123 -4.26 -16.98 8.54
C ASP A 123 -5.49 -17.65 7.89
N PRO A 124 -6.29 -18.41 8.66
CA PRO A 124 -7.52 -19.05 8.15
C PRO A 124 -8.50 -18.07 7.50
N ASP A 125 -8.59 -16.85 8.07
CA ASP A 125 -9.57 -15.83 7.67
C ASP A 125 -9.13 -15.02 6.43
N ILE A 126 -8.03 -15.40 5.77
CA ILE A 126 -7.47 -14.66 4.63
C ILE A 126 -8.46 -14.52 3.47
N PHE A 127 -9.26 -15.56 3.21
CA PHE A 127 -10.20 -15.57 2.10
C PHE A 127 -11.35 -14.59 2.38
N ASP A 128 -11.92 -14.61 3.57
CA ASP A 128 -13.00 -13.70 3.95
C ASP A 128 -12.54 -12.24 3.94
N ALA A 129 -11.40 -11.96 4.60
CA ALA A 129 -10.87 -10.61 4.66
C ALA A 129 -10.45 -10.06 3.28
N TRP A 130 -9.97 -10.92 2.39
CA TRP A 130 -9.65 -10.51 1.02
C TRP A 130 -10.91 -10.26 0.19
N VAL A 131 -11.90 -11.15 0.26
CA VAL A 131 -13.17 -10.98 -0.47
C VAL A 131 -13.90 -9.72 -0.02
N GLU A 132 -14.07 -9.53 1.29
CA GLU A 132 -14.73 -8.33 1.84
C GLU A 132 -14.03 -7.04 1.42
N PHE A 133 -12.69 -7.04 1.44
CA PHE A 133 -11.89 -5.92 0.98
C PHE A 133 -12.09 -5.60 -0.51
N VAL A 134 -12.06 -6.62 -1.38
CA VAL A 134 -12.27 -6.44 -2.82
C VAL A 134 -13.68 -5.96 -3.11
N VAL A 135 -14.69 -6.61 -2.52
CA VAL A 135 -16.11 -6.27 -2.71
C VAL A 135 -16.40 -4.84 -2.25
N ALA A 136 -15.83 -4.40 -1.13
CA ALA A 136 -16.01 -3.03 -0.66
C ALA A 136 -15.41 -1.99 -1.62
N GLY A 137 -14.27 -2.29 -2.26
CA GLY A 137 -13.70 -1.41 -3.30
C GLY A 137 -14.51 -1.40 -4.59
N GLU A 138 -15.02 -2.56 -5.01
CA GLU A 138 -15.92 -2.68 -6.17
C GLU A 138 -17.23 -1.94 -5.93
N ALA A 139 -17.78 -1.95 -4.71
CA ALA A 139 -18.99 -1.20 -4.38
C ALA A 139 -18.83 0.30 -4.64
N ILE A 140 -17.66 0.88 -4.32
CA ILE A 140 -17.38 2.30 -4.60
C ILE A 140 -17.24 2.57 -6.10
N THR A 141 -16.46 1.75 -6.80
CA THR A 141 -16.18 1.96 -8.23
C THR A 141 -17.38 1.63 -9.13
N GLY A 142 -18.24 0.71 -8.70
CA GLY A 142 -19.48 0.31 -9.36
C GLY A 142 -20.67 1.26 -9.14
N TYR A 143 -20.63 2.11 -8.11
CA TYR A 143 -21.71 3.06 -7.74
C TYR A 143 -22.00 4.16 -8.79
N THR A 144 -21.29 4.19 -9.93
CA THR A 144 -21.17 5.40 -10.77
C THR A 144 -21.71 5.28 -12.20
N ALA A 145 -22.59 4.34 -12.51
CA ALA A 145 -23.12 4.21 -13.88
C ALA A 145 -24.65 4.15 -14.00
N GLY A 146 -25.37 3.58 -13.03
CA GLY A 146 -26.83 3.44 -13.12
C GLY A 146 -27.64 4.42 -12.27
N GLN A 147 -27.04 5.01 -11.23
CA GLN A 147 -27.75 5.85 -10.26
C GLN A 147 -27.64 7.36 -10.58
N ALA A 148 -26.59 7.80 -11.29
CA ALA A 148 -26.41 9.20 -11.68
C ALA A 148 -27.30 9.62 -12.88
N GLU A 149 -27.59 8.71 -13.81
CA GLU A 149 -28.46 8.96 -14.98
C GLU A 149 -29.92 9.30 -14.58
N VAL A 150 -30.36 8.89 -13.39
CA VAL A 150 -31.75 9.04 -12.96
C VAL A 150 -32.01 10.38 -12.25
N GLU A 151 -30.98 11.01 -11.66
CA GLU A 151 -31.22 12.07 -10.66
C GLU A 151 -30.72 13.48 -10.98
N THR A 152 -29.77 13.70 -11.89
CA THR A 152 -29.23 15.06 -12.04
C THR A 152 -28.89 15.44 -13.47
N GLY A 153 -29.41 16.60 -13.90
CA GLY A 153 -28.91 17.37 -15.04
C GLY A 153 -27.50 17.94 -14.81
N LYS A 154 -26.61 17.18 -14.16
CA LYS A 154 -25.18 17.46 -14.03
C LYS A 154 -24.49 17.03 -15.34
N GLY A 155 -23.53 17.82 -15.80
CA GLY A 155 -22.84 17.55 -17.07
C GLY A 155 -21.96 16.31 -17.00
N ILE A 156 -21.81 15.60 -18.13
CA ILE A 156 -21.01 14.37 -18.31
C ILE A 156 -19.57 14.50 -17.74
N LEU A 157 -18.98 15.69 -17.81
CA LEU A 157 -17.63 15.96 -17.29
C LEU A 157 -17.55 15.87 -15.75
N ASP A 158 -18.63 16.22 -15.06
CA ASP A 158 -18.70 16.27 -13.60
C ASP A 158 -18.73 14.88 -12.95
N GLU A 159 -19.39 13.95 -13.64
CA GLU A 159 -19.47 12.54 -13.28
C GLU A 159 -18.16 11.82 -13.57
N PHE A 160 -17.53 12.11 -14.71
CA PHE A 160 -16.24 11.53 -15.07
C PHE A 160 -15.14 11.92 -14.07
N ASP A 161 -15.06 13.20 -13.70
CA ASP A 161 -14.09 13.69 -12.71
C ASP A 161 -14.31 13.03 -11.33
N ALA A 162 -15.56 12.87 -10.89
CA ALA A 162 -15.88 12.25 -9.60
C ALA A 162 -15.53 10.77 -9.59
N ARG A 163 -15.88 10.05 -10.66
CA ARG A 163 -15.54 8.65 -10.86
C ARG A 163 -14.02 8.46 -10.89
N TYR A 164 -13.30 9.30 -11.64
CA TYR A 164 -11.84 9.23 -11.69
C TYR A 164 -11.23 9.43 -10.30
N MET A 165 -11.68 10.44 -9.54
CA MET A 165 -11.21 10.67 -8.17
C MET A 165 -11.47 9.48 -7.24
N LEU A 166 -12.65 8.86 -7.30
CA LEU A 166 -12.99 7.68 -6.49
C LEU A 166 -12.15 6.47 -6.87
N VAL A 167 -12.03 6.16 -8.17
CA VAL A 167 -11.22 5.04 -8.66
C VAL A 167 -9.76 5.18 -8.21
N ARG A 168 -9.18 6.38 -8.35
CA ARG A 168 -7.80 6.63 -7.92
C ARG A 168 -7.60 6.46 -6.41
N GLY A 169 -8.58 6.86 -5.59
CA GLY A 169 -8.55 6.64 -4.14
C GLY A 169 -8.64 5.15 -3.78
N VAL A 170 -9.53 4.41 -4.45
CA VAL A 170 -9.66 2.96 -4.27
C VAL A 170 -8.37 2.24 -4.63
N GLU A 171 -7.78 2.56 -5.78
CA GLU A 171 -6.49 2.02 -6.23
C GLU A 171 -5.35 2.29 -5.24
N LEU A 172 -5.24 3.53 -4.75
CA LEU A 172 -4.19 3.91 -3.81
C LEU A 172 -4.32 3.14 -2.48
N ILE A 173 -5.51 3.06 -1.90
CA ILE A 173 -5.75 2.26 -0.68
C ILE A 173 -5.40 0.79 -0.93
N ALA A 174 -5.70 0.25 -2.11
CA ALA A 174 -5.37 -1.13 -2.45
C ALA A 174 -3.86 -1.37 -2.56
N ASP A 175 -3.12 -0.41 -3.10
CA ASP A 175 -1.66 -0.47 -3.17
C ASP A 175 -1.04 -0.41 -1.77
N ILE A 176 -1.45 0.55 -0.94
CA ILE A 176 -1.04 0.67 0.48
C ILE A 176 -1.32 -0.63 1.24
N THR A 177 -2.53 -1.18 1.09
CA THR A 177 -2.98 -2.40 1.79
C THR A 177 -2.18 -3.63 1.37
N ARG A 178 -1.90 -3.76 0.06
CA ARG A 178 -1.16 -4.90 -0.48
C ARG A 178 0.31 -4.84 -0.07
N ALA A 179 0.90 -3.66 -0.12
CA ALA A 179 2.29 -3.43 0.26
C ALA A 179 2.50 -3.46 1.79
N ARG A 180 1.44 -3.18 2.57
CA ARG A 180 1.46 -3.07 4.04
C ARG A 180 2.48 -2.05 4.53
N THR A 181 2.54 -0.95 3.82
CA THR A 181 3.37 0.21 4.14
C THR A 181 2.67 1.46 3.70
N SER A 182 2.94 2.56 4.40
CA SER A 182 2.50 3.89 3.95
C SER A 182 3.16 4.26 2.62
N MET A 183 2.42 4.92 1.73
CA MET A 183 2.92 5.39 0.44
C MET A 183 2.80 6.91 0.35
N PRO A 184 3.67 7.67 1.06
CA PRO A 184 3.50 9.12 1.24
C PRO A 184 3.53 9.90 -0.08
N SER A 185 4.43 9.60 -1.02
CA SER A 185 4.50 10.32 -2.30
C SER A 185 3.25 10.10 -3.16
N SER A 186 2.74 8.87 -3.23
CA SER A 186 1.49 8.58 -3.95
C SER A 186 0.28 9.17 -3.25
N THR A 187 0.31 9.27 -1.91
CA THR A 187 -0.71 9.95 -1.12
C THR A 187 -0.73 11.43 -1.44
N GLU A 188 0.41 12.11 -1.40
CA GLU A 188 0.51 13.53 -1.73
C GLU A 188 0.00 13.85 -3.15
N GLU A 189 0.36 13.03 -4.13
CA GLU A 189 -0.16 13.15 -5.50
C GLU A 189 -1.69 13.02 -5.54
N TYR A 190 -2.25 12.06 -4.81
CA TYR A 190 -3.69 11.86 -4.73
C TYR A 190 -4.42 13.00 -4.00
N LEU A 191 -3.85 13.52 -2.91
CA LEU A 191 -4.40 14.67 -2.20
C LEU A 191 -4.44 15.90 -3.10
N GLY A 192 -3.40 16.13 -3.90
CA GLY A 192 -3.39 17.18 -4.92
C GLY A 192 -4.52 17.02 -5.95
N LEU A 193 -4.84 15.78 -6.34
CA LEU A 193 -5.98 15.47 -7.20
C LEU A 193 -7.32 15.79 -6.52
N CYS A 194 -7.48 15.43 -5.25
CA CYS A 194 -8.67 15.76 -4.44
C CYS A 194 -8.88 17.27 -4.33
N GLU A 195 -7.82 18.04 -4.06
CA GLU A 195 -7.89 19.50 -4.01
C GLU A 195 -8.31 20.12 -5.35
N GLN A 196 -7.72 19.64 -6.45
CA GLN A 196 -8.09 20.11 -7.79
C GLN A 196 -9.54 19.79 -8.14
N PHE A 197 -10.05 18.64 -7.69
CA PHE A 197 -11.45 18.27 -7.83
C PHE A 197 -12.36 19.23 -7.05
N GLN A 198 -12.05 19.48 -5.77
CA GLN A 198 -12.84 20.39 -4.93
C GLN A 198 -12.85 21.83 -5.47
N ARG A 199 -11.70 22.35 -5.93
CA ARG A 199 -11.59 23.70 -6.52
C ARG A 199 -12.44 23.87 -7.79
N ARG A 200 -12.62 22.82 -8.58
CA ARG A 200 -13.46 22.87 -9.80
C ARG A 200 -14.96 22.89 -9.49
N LYS A 201 -15.35 22.52 -8.27
CA LYS A 201 -16.76 22.45 -7.83
C LYS A 201 -17.20 23.59 -6.91
N ALA A 202 -16.25 24.35 -6.37
CA ALA A 202 -16.51 25.58 -5.61
C ALA A 202 -16.91 26.72 -6.55
#